data_AF-A0A7K6DRL6-F1
#
_entry.id   AF-A0A7K6DRL6-F1
#
_cell.length_a   1.000
_cell.length_b   1.000
_cell.length_c   1.000
_cell.angle_alpha   90.00
_cell.angle_beta   90.00
_cell.angle_gamma   90.00
#
_symmetry.space_group_name_H-M   'P 1'
#
loop_
_entity.id
_entity.type
_entity.pdbx_description
1 polymer ?
#
loop_
_entity_poly.entity_id
_entity_poly.type
_entity_poly.pdbx_seq_one_letter_code
_entity_poly.pdbx_strand_id
1 'polypeptide(L)' 'GQRMRSRCTATADTVCSPCQDQYFSPEHHHGFCRSCTVCNPRKGSVEVKKCEKTSDRVCMCRAGFMP' A
#
# COMPACT_ATOMS: atom_id res chain seq x y z
N GLY A 1 -4.71 3.41 5.83
CA GLY A 1 -4.36 4.41 4.83
C GLY A 1 -5.60 4.79 4.07
N GLN A 2 -5.68 6.08 3.80
CA GLN A 2 -6.74 6.71 3.02
C GLN A 2 -6.07 7.49 1.88
N ARG A 3 -6.80 7.71 0.79
CA ARG A 3 -6.42 8.65 -0.26
C ARG A 3 -7.31 9.87 -0.22
N MET A 4 -6.77 10.99 -0.69
CA MET A 4 -7.59 12.17 -0.95
C MET A 4 -8.50 11.89 -2.14
N ARG A 5 -9.81 11.98 -1.92
CA ARG A 5 -10.81 11.90 -2.99
C ARG A 5 -11.10 13.30 -3.54
N SER A 6 -11.18 14.29 -2.66
CA SER A 6 -11.39 15.68 -3.02
C SER A 6 -10.51 16.58 -2.16
N ARG A 7 -9.85 17.55 -2.81
CA ARG A 7 -9.10 18.60 -2.10
C ARG A 7 -10.07 19.56 -1.43
N CYS A 8 -9.68 20.12 -0.29
CA CYS A 8 -10.44 21.20 0.34
C CYS A 8 -10.59 22.42 -0.59
N THR A 9 -11.70 23.14 -0.42
CA THR A 9 -12.00 24.42 -1.04
C THR A 9 -12.35 25.43 0.06
N ALA A 10 -12.60 26.69 -0.29
CA ALA A 10 -12.96 27.73 0.69
C ALA A 10 -14.21 27.38 1.53
N THR A 11 -15.06 26.46 1.05
CA THR A 11 -16.34 26.09 1.68
C THR A 11 -16.46 24.59 1.98
N ALA A 12 -15.47 23.76 1.63
CA ALA A 12 -15.55 22.32 1.84
C ALA A 12 -14.22 21.73 2.30
N ASP A 13 -14.29 20.84 3.28
CA ASP A 13 -13.15 20.12 3.81
C ASP A 13 -12.57 19.08 2.84
N THR A 14 -11.37 18.59 3.17
CA THR A 14 -10.73 17.52 2.42
C THR A 14 -11.50 16.22 2.63
N VAL A 15 -11.96 15.60 1.54
CA VAL A 15 -12.64 14.30 1.61
C VAL A 15 -11.63 13.20 1.39
N CYS A 16 -11.44 12.38 2.42
CA CYS A 16 -10.62 11.17 2.36
C CYS A 16 -11.49 9.94 2.07
N SER A 17 -10.95 8.98 1.34
CA SER A 17 -11.58 7.68 1.11
C SER A 17 -10.60 6.55 1.37
N PRO A 18 -11.06 5.40 1.90
CA PRO A 18 -10.18 4.26 2.14
C PRO A 18 -9.56 3.76 0.82
N CYS A 19 -8.34 3.24 0.91
CA CYS A 19 -7.74 2.50 -0.19
C CYS A 19 -8.53 1.21 -0.48
N GLN A 20 -8.61 0.84 -1.76
CA GLN A 20 -9.14 -0.45 -2.17
C GLN A 20 -8.24 -1.59 -1.69
N ASP A 21 -8.78 -2.80 -1.67
CA ASP A 21 -7.99 -4.00 -1.42
C ASP A 21 -6.81 -4.08 -2.40
N GLN A 22 -5.66 -4.54 -1.90
CA GLN A 22 -4.38 -4.52 -2.62
C GLN A 22 -3.79 -3.11 -2.88
N TYR A 23 -4.29 -2.08 -2.20
CA TYR A 23 -3.67 -0.76 -2.17
C TYR A 23 -3.42 -0.28 -0.74
N PHE A 24 -2.31 0.41 -0.54
CA PHE A 24 -1.95 1.03 0.73
C PHE A 24 -1.64 2.51 0.55
N SER A 25 -1.79 3.28 1.62
CA SER A 25 -1.23 4.63 1.69
C SER A 25 -0.63 4.86 3.08
N PRO A 26 0.63 5.29 3.16
CA PRO A 26 1.21 5.70 4.43
C PRO A 26 0.47 6.93 4.97
N GLU A 27 0.39 7.04 6.30
CA GLU A 27 -0.10 8.26 6.96
C GLU A 27 0.66 9.45 6.38
N HIS A 28 -0.06 10.50 5.96
CA HIS A 28 0.44 11.72 5.30
C HIS A 28 0.56 11.72 3.77
N HIS A 29 0.11 10.68 3.05
CA HIS A 29 0.09 10.75 1.59
C HIS A 29 -1.14 11.52 1.06
N HIS A 30 -0.92 12.73 0.53
CA HIS A 30 -1.95 13.54 -0.16
C HIS A 30 -2.35 12.97 -1.54
N GLY A 31 -1.62 11.95 -2.02
CA GLY A 31 -1.80 11.37 -3.35
C GLY A 31 -2.75 10.17 -3.39
N PHE A 32 -2.67 9.43 -4.50
CA PHE A 32 -3.36 8.17 -4.67
C PHE A 32 -2.76 7.07 -3.80
N CYS A 33 -3.55 6.04 -3.53
CA CYS A 33 -3.05 4.83 -2.89
C CYS A 33 -2.04 4.14 -3.80
N ARG A 34 -0.98 3.62 -3.21
CA ARG A 34 0.02 2.81 -3.90
C ARG A 34 -0.45 1.37 -3.97
N SER A 35 -0.24 0.71 -5.11
CA SER A 35 -0.45 -0.72 -5.23
C SER A 35 0.50 -1.44 -4.30
N CYS A 36 0.00 -2.43 -3.58
CA CYS A 36 0.86 -3.29 -2.76
C CYS A 36 1.85 -4.01 -3.67
N THR A 37 3.08 -4.20 -3.21
CA THR A 37 4.04 -5.13 -3.85
C THR A 37 3.35 -6.49 -4.05
N VAL A 38 3.73 -7.32 -5.03
CA VAL A 38 3.25 -8.71 -5.21
C VAL A 38 4.41 -9.70 -5.03
N CYS A 39 4.29 -10.66 -4.11
CA CYS A 39 5.34 -11.65 -3.82
C CYS A 39 5.02 -12.84 -4.68
N ASN A 40 6.03 -13.32 -5.38
CA ASN A 40 5.90 -14.46 -6.23
C ASN A 40 6.67 -15.65 -5.60
N PRO A 41 5.98 -16.60 -4.95
CA PRO A 41 6.63 -17.77 -4.36
C PRO A 41 7.31 -18.63 -5.41
N ARG A 42 6.88 -18.60 -6.69
CA ARG A 42 7.57 -19.29 -7.79
C ARG A 42 8.92 -18.66 -8.13
N LYS A 43 9.10 -17.36 -7.86
CA LYS A 43 10.37 -16.63 -8.01
C LYS A 43 11.19 -16.62 -6.71
N GLY A 44 10.82 -17.44 -5.72
CA GLY A 44 11.55 -17.52 -4.45
C GLY A 44 11.26 -16.38 -3.48
N SER A 45 10.21 -15.58 -3.66
CA SER A 45 9.81 -14.55 -2.69
C SER A 45 8.56 -14.97 -1.90
N VAL A 46 8.61 -14.85 -0.59
CA VAL A 46 7.49 -15.14 0.32
C VAL A 46 7.00 -13.86 0.98
N GLU A 47 5.70 -13.82 1.20
CA GLU A 47 5.07 -12.76 1.96
C GLU A 47 5.34 -12.95 3.45
N VAL A 48 6.10 -12.03 4.04
CA VAL A 48 6.39 -12.02 5.48
C VAL A 48 5.50 -11.02 6.21
N LYS A 49 4.97 -10.03 5.50
CA LYS A 49 3.96 -9.09 6.00
C LYS A 49 2.87 -8.92 4.96
N LYS A 50 1.61 -9.10 5.37
CA LYS A 50 0.42 -8.85 4.54
C LYS A 50 0.34 -7.39 4.13
N CYS A 51 -0.31 -7.10 3.01
CA CYS A 51 -0.58 -5.70 2.68
C CYS A 51 -1.65 -5.16 3.62
N GLU A 52 -1.36 -4.01 4.23
CA GLU A 52 -2.30 -3.30 5.09
C GLU A 52 -2.67 -1.98 4.43
N LYS A 53 -3.82 -1.41 4.83
CA LYS A 53 -4.23 -0.11 4.26
C LYS A 53 -3.19 0.98 4.53
N THR A 54 -2.38 0.88 5.59
CA THR A 54 -1.34 1.84 5.98
C THR A 54 0.08 1.42 5.60
N SER A 55 0.31 0.17 5.20
CA SER A 55 1.66 -0.38 5.05
C SER A 55 1.75 -1.36 3.88
N ASP A 56 2.86 -1.27 3.13
CA ASP A 56 3.10 -2.16 2.01
C ASP A 56 3.27 -3.62 2.44
N ARG A 57 3.02 -4.51 1.49
CA ARG A 57 3.30 -5.94 1.62
C ARG A 57 4.79 -6.20 1.56
N VAL A 58 5.35 -6.81 2.60
CA VAL A 58 6.79 -7.09 2.63
C VAL A 58 7.04 -8.48 2.06
N CYS A 59 7.84 -8.51 1.00
CA CYS A 59 8.38 -9.74 0.41
C CYS A 59 9.78 -9.98 0.92
N MET A 60 10.07 -11.22 1.30
CA MET A 60 11.41 -11.67 1.63
C MET A 60 11.82 -12.83 0.71
N CYS A 61 13.08 -12.89 0.31
CA CYS A 61 13.60 -14.04 -0.42
C CYS A 61 13.63 -15.28 0.49
N ARG A 62 13.28 -16.43 -0.06
CA ARG A 62 13.46 -17.72 0.61
C ARG A 62 14.95 -18.00 0.79
N ALA A 63 15.29 -18.70 1.87
CA ALA A 63 16.63 -19.24 2.07
C ALA A 63 17.03 -20.09 0.84
N GLY A 64 18.22 -19.85 0.29
CA GLY A 64 18.71 -20.45 -0.95
C GLY A 64 18.41 -19.68 -2.24
N PHE A 65 17.65 -18.58 -2.18
CA PHE A 65 17.41 -17.65 -3.31
C PHE A 65 18.11 -16.28 -3.14
N MET A 66 18.96 -16.14 -2.11
CA MET A 66 19.83 -14.98 -1.96
C MET A 66 21.21 -15.30 -2.56
N PRO A 67 21.81 -14.40 -3.36
CA PRO A 67 23.15 -14.56 -3.93
C PRO A 67 24.25 -14.53 -2.86
#